data_AF-A0A7J4N881-F1
#
_entry.id   AF-A0A7J4N881-F1
#
_cell.length_a   1.000
_cell.length_b   1.000
_cell.length_c   1.000
_cell.angle_alpha   90.00
_cell.angle_beta   90.00
_cell.angle_gamma   90.00
#
_symmetry.space_group_name_H-M   'P 1'
#
loop_
_entity.id
_entity.type
_entity.pdbx_description
1 polymer ?
#
loop_
_entity_poly.entity_id
_entity_poly.type
_entity_poly.pdbx_seq_one_letter_code
_entity_poly.pdbx_strand_id
1 'polypeptide(L)'
;ALLFSFLGFLFAAPGAVYIQGRISKKQNGIISLAGPSTNIMFGTAFIILWLLFPSYGMWSAAFNWVGVLSLILAGFNLIPLGPLDGKKVLAWSPTAWVLAIVVTAVPLAIGYGFI
;
A
#
# COMPACT_ATOMS: atom_id res chain seq x y z
N ALA A 1 15.40 -0.55 -16.34
CA ALA A 1 15.23 -1.12 -14.99
C ALA A 1 16.20 -2.28 -14.72
N LEU A 2 16.04 -3.45 -15.38
CA LEU A 2 16.90 -4.63 -15.16
C LEU A 2 18.40 -4.42 -15.37
N LEU A 3 18.80 -3.65 -16.39
CA LEU A 3 20.21 -3.32 -16.63
C LEU A 3 20.80 -2.33 -15.59
N PHE A 4 19.95 -1.45 -15.06
CA PHE A 4 20.37 -0.42 -14.10
C PHE A 4 20.34 -0.92 -12.64
N SER A 5 19.58 -1.98 -12.33
CA SER A 5 19.55 -2.56 -10.99
C SER A 5 20.89 -3.15 -10.55
N PHE A 6 21.73 -3.60 -11.50
CA PHE A 6 23.09 -4.07 -11.22
C PHE A 6 24.10 -2.95 -10.95
N LEU A 7 23.76 -1.70 -11.30
CA LEU A 7 24.60 -0.51 -11.10
C LEU A 7 24.22 0.25 -9.82
N GLY A 8 23.36 -0.33 -8.97
CA GLY A 8 22.94 0.26 -7.69
C GLY A 8 21.89 1.36 -7.79
N PHE A 9 21.43 1.72 -8.99
CA PHE A 9 20.40 2.75 -9.18
C PHE A 9 19.25 2.24 -10.07
N LEU A 10 18.05 2.12 -9.51
CA LEU A 10 16.85 1.78 -10.28
C LEU A 10 16.30 3.04 -10.96
N PHE A 11 16.67 3.27 -12.22
CA PHE A 11 16.06 4.33 -13.02
C PHE A 11 14.69 3.86 -13.55
N ALA A 12 13.64 4.15 -12.79
CA ALA A 12 12.25 4.00 -13.20
C ALA A 12 11.76 5.31 -13.80
N ALA A 13 12.11 5.59 -15.06
CA ALA A 13 11.49 6.68 -15.81
C ALA A 13 10.04 6.29 -16.12
N PRO A 14 9.02 6.94 -15.52
CA PRO A 14 7.65 6.58 -15.79
C PRO A 14 7.30 7.08 -17.19
N GLY A 15 7.13 6.14 -18.13
CA GLY A 15 6.41 6.43 -19.36
C GLY A 15 4.98 6.79 -18.98
N ALA A 16 4.64 8.08 -18.98
CA ALA A 16 3.31 8.55 -18.66
C ALA A 16 2.33 8.07 -19.74
N VAL A 17 1.65 6.96 -19.49
CA VAL A 17 0.48 6.56 -20.27
C VAL A 17 -0.66 7.50 -19.84
N TYR A 18 -0.86 8.56 -20.61
CA TYR A 18 -1.97 9.47 -20.41
C TYR A 18 -3.28 8.76 -20.78
N ILE A 19 -4.05 8.38 -19.76
CA ILE A 19 -5.41 7.88 -19.96
C ILE A 19 -6.29 9.09 -20.30
N GLN A 20 -6.46 9.38 -21.59
CA GLN A 20 -7.47 10.32 -22.07
C GLN A 20 -8.84 9.65 -22.02
N GLY A 21 -9.73 10.16 -21.16
CA GLY A 21 -11.13 9.73 -21.08
C GLY A 21 -11.90 10.58 -20.07
N ARG A 22 -13.23 10.68 -20.23
CA ARG A 22 -14.13 11.34 -19.26
C ARG A 22 -14.30 10.46 -18.01
N ILE A 23 -13.26 10.36 -17.18
CA ILE A 23 -13.33 9.61 -15.92
C ILE A 23 -13.95 10.52 -14.85
N SER A 24 -15.04 10.08 -14.24
CA SER A 24 -15.64 10.81 -13.11
C SER A 24 -14.72 10.80 -11.89
N LYS A 25 -14.84 11.79 -11.00
CA LYS A 25 -14.09 11.83 -9.73
C LYS A 25 -14.24 10.51 -8.94
N LYS A 26 -15.45 9.92 -8.95
CA LYS A 26 -15.74 8.63 -8.32
C LYS A 26 -14.97 7.47 -8.93
N GLN A 27 -14.99 7.33 -10.25
CA GLN A 27 -14.26 6.26 -10.92
C GLN A 27 -12.76 6.39 -10.66
N ASN A 28 -12.21 7.60 -10.77
CA ASN A 28 -10.79 7.83 -10.51
C ASN A 28 -10.41 7.51 -9.05
N GLY A 29 -11.25 7.88 -8.09
CA GLY A 29 -11.05 7.54 -6.68
C GLY A 29 -11.09 6.03 -6.43
N ILE A 30 -12.06 5.32 -7.02
CA ILE A 30 -12.17 3.85 -6.88
C ILE A 30 -10.96 3.14 -7.51
N ILE A 31 -10.54 3.57 -8.71
CA ILE A 31 -9.37 3.00 -9.39
C ILE A 31 -8.11 3.21 -8.53
N SER A 32 -7.92 4.42 -8.02
CA SER A 32 -6.79 4.72 -7.13
C SER A 32 -6.84 4.00 -5.80
N LEU A 33 -8.04 3.65 -5.29
CA LEU A 33 -8.17 2.88 -4.06
C LEU A 33 -7.82 1.39 -4.25
N ALA A 34 -7.86 0.86 -5.47
CA ALA A 34 -7.60 -0.56 -5.74
C ALA A 34 -6.18 -1.00 -5.37
N GLY A 35 -5.18 -0.15 -5.65
CA GLY A 35 -3.78 -0.38 -5.28
C GLY A 35 -3.58 -0.49 -3.76
N PRO A 36 -3.89 0.57 -2.98
CA PRO A 36 -3.86 0.53 -1.53
C PRO A 36 -4.67 -0.63 -0.94
N SER A 37 -5.88 -0.90 -1.43
CA SER A 37 -6.72 -2.00 -0.92
C SER A 37 -6.06 -3.37 -1.08
N THR A 38 -5.38 -3.62 -2.20
CA THR A 38 -4.67 -4.88 -2.43
C THR A 38 -3.51 -5.03 -1.45
N ASN A 39 -2.74 -3.96 -1.24
CA ASN A 39 -1.64 -3.94 -0.29
C ASN A 39 -2.12 -4.12 1.16
N ILE A 40 -3.24 -3.50 1.54
CA ILE A 40 -3.88 -3.70 2.85
C ILE A 40 -4.27 -5.16 3.04
N MET A 41 -4.90 -5.77 2.03
CA MET A 41 -5.34 -7.16 2.10
C MET A 41 -4.16 -8.12 2.30
N PHE A 42 -3.12 -8.02 1.47
CA PHE A 42 -1.91 -8.84 1.62
C PHE A 42 -1.21 -8.55 2.95
N GLY A 43 -1.00 -7.28 3.25
CA GLY A 43 -0.32 -6.85 4.46
C GLY A 43 -0.98 -7.39 5.72
N THR A 44 -2.30 -7.22 5.83
CA THR A 44 -3.08 -7.73 6.97
C THR A 44 -3.06 -9.25 7.03
N ALA A 45 -3.18 -9.95 5.90
CA ALA A 45 -3.12 -11.41 5.88
C ALA A 45 -1.77 -11.93 6.40
N PHE A 46 -0.65 -11.30 6.01
CA PHE A 46 0.67 -11.68 6.48
C PHE A 46 0.92 -11.32 7.95
N ILE A 47 0.37 -10.21 8.45
CA ILE A 47 0.37 -9.92 9.90
C ILE A 47 -0.41 -10.98 10.68
N ILE A 48 -1.58 -11.42 10.19
CA ILE A 48 -2.34 -12.51 10.81
C ILE A 48 -1.52 -13.80 10.82
N LEU A 49 -0.87 -14.16 9.70
CA LEU A 49 0.00 -15.34 9.64
C LEU A 49 1.15 -15.25 10.65
N TRP A 50 1.78 -14.09 10.79
CA TRP A 50 2.81 -13.88 11.80
C TRP A 50 2.30 -14.16 13.23
N LEU A 51 1.12 -13.63 13.57
CA LEU A 51 0.49 -13.83 14.88
C LEU A 51 0.05 -15.28 15.14
N LEU A 52 -0.36 -16.00 14.10
CA LEU A 52 -0.76 -17.42 14.21
C LEU A 52 0.44 -18.37 14.32
N PHE A 53 1.60 -17.98 13.78
CA PHE A 53 2.80 -18.82 13.74
C PHE A 53 4.03 -18.11 14.38
N PRO A 54 3.98 -17.71 15.66
CA PRO A 54 5.08 -16.98 16.30
C PRO A 54 6.34 -17.85 16.49
N SER A 55 6.18 -19.17 16.68
CA SER A 55 7.28 -20.10 16.98
C SER A 55 8.02 -20.62 15.74
N TYR A 56 7.66 -20.16 14.53
CA TYR A 56 8.21 -20.65 13.26
C TYR A 56 9.54 -19.97 12.85
N GLY A 57 10.23 -19.31 13.77
CA GLY A 57 11.57 -18.74 13.58
C GLY A 57 11.65 -17.81 12.36
N MET A 58 12.50 -18.15 11.40
CA MET A 58 12.73 -17.35 10.18
C MET A 58 11.46 -17.10 9.36
N TRP A 59 10.54 -18.07 9.28
CA TRP A 59 9.29 -17.92 8.53
C TRP A 59 8.33 -16.94 9.21
N SER A 60 8.29 -16.96 10.55
CA SER A 60 7.52 -15.99 11.33
C SER A 60 8.01 -14.57 11.07
N ALA A 61 9.33 -14.36 11.10
CA ALA A 61 9.92 -13.07 10.75
C ALA A 61 9.58 -12.67 9.30
N ALA A 62 9.67 -13.58 8.34
CA ALA A 62 9.31 -13.30 6.95
C ALA A 62 7.85 -12.86 6.80
N PHE A 63 6.90 -13.48 7.51
CA PHE A 63 5.51 -13.05 7.50
C PHE A 63 5.33 -11.62 8.04
N ASN A 64 5.99 -11.27 9.15
CA ASN A 64 5.96 -9.92 9.67
C ASN A 64 6.55 -8.92 8.66
N TRP A 65 7.72 -9.20 8.09
CA TRP A 65 8.38 -8.33 7.11
C TRP A 65 7.52 -8.09 5.87
N VAL A 66 6.95 -9.14 5.28
CA VAL A 66 6.06 -9.00 4.12
C VAL A 66 4.81 -8.20 4.50
N GLY A 67 4.21 -8.50 5.65
CA GLY A 67 3.05 -7.79 6.16
C GLY A 67 3.29 -6.29 6.32
N VAL A 68 4.34 -5.93 7.05
CA VAL A 68 4.73 -4.54 7.31
C VAL A 68 5.06 -3.80 6.01
N LEU A 69 5.86 -4.39 5.10
CA LEU A 69 6.22 -3.75 3.84
C LEU A 69 4.99 -3.49 2.95
N SER A 70 4.06 -4.45 2.84
CA SER A 70 2.81 -4.24 2.10
C SER A 70 1.97 -3.13 2.72
N LEU A 71 1.85 -3.06 4.05
CA LEU A 71 1.10 -2.00 4.74
C LEU A 71 1.76 -0.63 4.62
N ILE A 72 3.09 -0.55 4.66
CA ILE A 72 3.83 0.70 4.40
C ILE A 72 3.55 1.19 2.98
N LEU A 73 3.57 0.31 1.98
CA LEU A 73 3.25 0.68 0.59
C LEU A 73 1.80 1.15 0.45
N ALA A 74 0.85 0.51 1.15
CA ALA A 74 -0.53 1.00 1.22
C ALA A 74 -0.60 2.40 1.82
N GLY A 75 0.04 2.61 2.98
CA GLY A 75 0.07 3.88 3.68
C GLY A 75 0.70 4.99 2.83
N PHE A 76 1.82 4.69 2.17
CA PHE A 76 2.50 5.62 1.26
C PHE A 76 1.59 6.04 0.11
N ASN A 77 0.91 5.08 -0.53
CA ASN A 77 -0.03 5.40 -1.62
C ASN A 77 -1.25 6.19 -1.14
N LEU A 78 -1.63 6.09 0.14
CA LEU A 78 -2.74 6.86 0.72
C LEU A 78 -2.34 8.28 1.14
N ILE A 79 -1.06 8.67 1.10
CA ILE A 79 -0.66 10.05 1.39
C ILE A 79 -1.30 10.99 0.35
N PRO A 80 -2.00 12.07 0.77
CA PRO A 80 -2.75 12.94 -0.13
C PRO A 80 -1.86 13.98 -0.84
N LEU A 81 -0.72 13.56 -1.40
CA LEU A 81 0.28 14.45 -2.01
C LEU A 81 0.65 14.03 -3.43
N GLY A 82 0.87 15.02 -4.31
CA GLY A 82 1.46 14.81 -5.63
C GLY A 82 0.70 13.80 -6.51
N PRO A 83 1.40 12.82 -7.12
CA PRO A 83 0.82 11.81 -8.00
C PRO A 83 0.19 10.61 -7.26
N LEU A 84 0.28 10.57 -5.93
CA LEU A 84 -0.15 9.44 -5.12
C LEU A 84 -1.67 9.26 -5.15
N ASP A 85 -2.10 8.01 -4.94
CA ASP A 85 -3.50 7.61 -5.04
C ASP A 85 -4.39 8.29 -3.99
N GLY A 86 -3.85 8.53 -2.79
CA GLY A 86 -4.53 9.15 -1.67
C GLY A 86 -5.18 10.49 -2.01
N LYS A 87 -4.55 11.28 -2.87
CA LYS A 87 -5.10 12.57 -3.33
C LYS A 87 -6.40 12.37 -4.12
N LYS A 88 -6.46 11.36 -4.98
CA LYS A 88 -7.63 11.05 -5.81
C LYS A 88 -8.74 10.39 -4.98
N VAL A 89 -8.38 9.53 -4.03
CA VAL A 89 -9.32 8.92 -3.08
C VAL A 89 -9.95 10.00 -2.20
N LEU A 90 -9.15 10.89 -1.60
CA LEU A 90 -9.62 12.01 -0.79
C LEU A 90 -10.52 12.96 -1.58
N ALA A 91 -10.16 13.28 -2.82
CA ALA A 91 -10.97 14.13 -3.69
C ALA A 91 -12.31 13.49 -4.10
N TRP A 92 -12.42 12.17 -4.06
CA TRP A 92 -13.67 11.45 -4.29
C TRP A 92 -14.50 11.33 -3.01
N SER A 93 -13.91 10.81 -1.94
CA SER A 93 -14.60 10.54 -0.67
C SER A 93 -13.60 10.63 0.50
N PRO A 94 -13.68 11.70 1.31
CA PRO A 94 -12.89 11.82 2.53
C PRO A 94 -13.12 10.66 3.50
N THR A 95 -14.36 10.17 3.59
CA THR A 95 -14.71 9.02 4.43
C THR A 95 -13.98 7.75 3.96
N ALA A 96 -13.95 7.48 2.66
CA ALA A 96 -13.23 6.31 2.13
C ALA A 96 -11.73 6.41 2.37
N TRP A 97 -11.16 7.62 2.25
CA TRP A 97 -9.76 7.88 2.54
C TRP A 97 -9.41 7.65 4.02
N VAL A 98 -10.20 8.19 4.95
CA VAL A 98 -10.00 7.98 6.40
C VAL A 98 -10.11 6.50 6.75
N LEU A 99 -11.12 5.79 6.23
CA LEU A 99 -11.27 4.36 6.47
C LEU A 99 -10.06 3.57 5.96
N ALA A 100 -9.58 3.86 4.75
CA ALA A 100 -8.39 3.20 4.21
C ALA A 100 -7.14 3.45 5.06
N ILE A 101 -6.95 4.67 5.57
CA ILE A 101 -5.86 5.01 6.49
C ILE A 101 -5.97 4.19 7.77
N VAL A 102 -7.16 4.15 8.40
CA VAL A 102 -7.37 3.42 9.66
C VAL A 102 -7.12 1.92 9.48
N VAL A 103 -7.68 1.33 8.42
CA VAL A 103 -7.51 -0.10 8.12
C VAL A 103 -6.06 -0.43 7.75
N THR A 104 -5.26 0.54 7.29
CA THR A 104 -3.82 0.36 7.11
C THR A 104 -3.05 0.51 8.42
N ALA A 105 -3.36 1.54 9.21
CA ALA A 105 -2.58 1.93 10.38
C ALA A 105 -2.68 0.91 11.53
N VAL A 106 -3.86 0.32 11.75
CA VAL A 106 -4.08 -0.65 12.82
C VAL A 106 -3.18 -1.90 12.66
N PRO A 107 -3.25 -2.66 11.56
CA PRO A 107 -2.38 -3.83 11.40
C PRO A 107 -0.90 -3.45 11.29
N LEU A 108 -0.58 -2.25 10.81
CA LEU A 108 0.80 -1.77 10.75
C LEU A 108 1.36 -1.52 12.16
N ALA A 109 0.57 -0.90 13.04
CA ALA A 109 0.95 -0.67 14.43
C ALA A 109 1.14 -1.99 15.19
N ILE A 110 0.29 -2.99 14.93
CA ILE A 110 0.47 -4.36 15.44
C ILE A 110 1.78 -4.97 14.91
N GLY A 111 2.06 -4.83 13.61
CA GLY A 111 3.29 -5.34 13.00
C GLY A 111 4.57 -4.75 13.59
N TYR A 112 4.52 -3.49 14.05
CA TYR A 112 5.61 -2.82 14.78
C TYR A 112 5.60 -3.06 16.30
N GLY A 113 4.59 -3.73 16.84
CA GLY A 113 4.45 -3.98 18.27
C GLY A 113 4.12 -2.75 19.11
N PHE A 114 3.51 -1.71 18.52
CA PHE A 114 3.05 -0.53 19.28
C PHE A 114 1.77 -0.78 20.10
N ILE A 115 0.97 -1.76 19.66
CA ILE A 115 -0.28 -2.24 20.27
C ILE A 115 -0.37 -3.75 20.03
#